data_AF-A0AAD4U3C0-F1
#
_entry.id   AF-A0AAD4U3C0-F1
#
_cell.length_a   1.000
_cell.length_b   1.000
_cell.length_c   1.000
_cell.angle_alpha   90.00
_cell.angle_beta   90.00
_cell.angle_gamma   90.00
#
_symmetry.space_group_name_H-M   'P 1'
#
loop_
_entity.id
_entity.type
_entity.pdbx_description
1 polymer ?
#
loop_
_entity_poly.entity_id
_entity_poly.type
_entity_poly.pdbx_seq_one_letter_code
_entity_poly.pdbx_strand_id
1 'polypeptide(L)'
;MVHFTAEEKAAITGLWGKVNVEEAGGEALGRLLVVYPWTQRFFDSFGNLSSASAIMGNPKVKAHGKKVLTSFGEAIKNLDNLKGAFAKLSELHCDKLHVDPENFRLLGNVIVIILATHFGREFTPDVQSAWQKLVSGVATALAHKITSKLPDTMVHFTTEDKAAVASLWTKVNVEVVGGESLARLLIVYPWTQRFFDSFGNLCSESAIMGNPKVKAHGRKVLNSFGNAIKHMDDLKGTFADLSELHCDKLHVDPENFRLLGNMILIVLATHFSKEFTPQMQAAWQKLTNAVANALAHKLLVVYPWTQRFFESFGNLPSADDIMGNAKVKARDNKVLDSFTEGLKYVDHLQGVFSLLSELHCKNLHVSPENIRRSFSVLPDTFTAATQTDTMPNKALITGFWSKVKVDEVGAEALGRLLVVYPWTQRFFEHFGDLSTADAVLGNAKVKAHGKKVLDSFSNGVQHLDDLKGTFAQLSELHCDKLHVDPENFRLLGNVLVVVLARHFGKEFTPELQAEFQKVVAGVASALAHRYH
;
A
#
# COMPACT_ATOMS: atom_id res chain seq x y z
N MET A 1 -13.72 -9.31 -0.34
CA MET A 1 -14.60 -8.87 -1.44
C MET A 1 -14.67 -7.35 -1.33
N VAL A 2 -14.40 -6.61 -2.41
CA VAL A 2 -14.49 -5.14 -2.38
C VAL A 2 -15.96 -4.75 -2.29
N HIS A 3 -16.30 -3.85 -1.38
CA HIS A 3 -17.67 -3.37 -1.20
C HIS A 3 -17.76 -1.90 -1.60
N PHE A 4 -18.72 -1.56 -2.46
CA PHE A 4 -18.97 -0.19 -2.90
C PHE A 4 -20.22 0.38 -2.23
N THR A 5 -20.17 1.63 -1.76
CA THR A 5 -21.36 2.35 -1.28
C THR A 5 -22.29 2.73 -2.44
N ALA A 6 -23.50 3.21 -2.14
CA ALA A 6 -24.43 3.67 -3.19
C ALA A 6 -23.85 4.87 -3.96
N GLU A 7 -23.19 5.77 -3.24
CA GLU A 7 -22.54 6.97 -3.77
C GLU A 7 -21.35 6.61 -4.66
N GLU A 8 -20.51 5.66 -4.23
CA GLU A 8 -19.39 5.16 -5.05
C GLU A 8 -19.92 4.48 -6.33
N LYS A 9 -20.97 3.66 -6.23
CA LYS A 9 -21.60 3.04 -7.41
C LYS A 9 -22.15 4.11 -8.36
N ALA A 10 -22.85 5.11 -7.83
CA ALA A 10 -23.39 6.22 -8.62
C ALA A 10 -22.27 6.99 -9.33
N ALA A 11 -21.19 7.34 -8.62
CA ALA A 11 -20.03 8.03 -9.18
C ALA A 11 -19.35 7.22 -10.30
N ILE A 12 -19.17 5.91 -10.10
CA ILE A 12 -18.62 5.00 -11.11
C ILE A 12 -19.52 4.94 -12.33
N THR A 13 -20.82 4.64 -12.15
CA THR A 13 -21.77 4.48 -13.27
C THR A 13 -22.02 5.78 -14.03
N GLY A 14 -22.07 6.90 -13.31
CA GLY A 14 -22.30 8.23 -13.87
C GLY A 14 -21.15 8.69 -14.76
N LEU A 15 -19.91 8.46 -14.34
CA LEU A 15 -18.75 8.73 -15.20
C LEU A 15 -18.68 7.73 -16.36
N TRP A 16 -18.88 6.44 -16.09
CA TRP A 16 -18.82 5.37 -17.10
C TRP A 16 -19.77 5.60 -18.27
N GLY A 17 -20.98 6.09 -18.02
CA GLY A 17 -21.95 6.42 -19.06
C GLY A 17 -21.47 7.46 -20.08
N LYS A 18 -20.39 8.19 -19.79
CA LYS A 18 -19.78 9.19 -20.65
C LYS A 18 -18.47 8.71 -21.31
N VAL A 19 -17.96 7.53 -20.94
CA VAL A 19 -16.67 7.01 -21.42
C VAL A 19 -16.78 6.53 -22.86
N ASN A 20 -15.93 7.08 -23.74
CA ASN A 20 -15.67 6.49 -25.05
C ASN A 20 -14.75 5.26 -24.89
N VAL A 21 -15.34 4.06 -24.83
CA VAL A 21 -14.64 2.81 -24.53
C VAL A 21 -13.51 2.50 -25.51
N GLU A 22 -13.68 2.85 -26.79
CA GLU A 22 -12.66 2.57 -27.81
C GLU A 22 -11.45 3.49 -27.66
N GLU A 23 -11.71 4.79 -27.52
CA GLU A 23 -10.67 5.81 -27.38
C GLU A 23 -9.92 5.64 -26.05
N ALA A 24 -10.64 5.65 -24.93
CA ALA A 24 -10.04 5.53 -23.61
C ALA A 24 -9.35 4.17 -23.41
N GLY A 25 -9.89 3.10 -23.98
CA GLY A 25 -9.30 1.76 -23.89
C GLY A 25 -7.98 1.66 -24.66
N GLY A 26 -7.97 2.15 -25.91
CA GLY A 26 -6.76 2.21 -26.72
C GLY A 26 -5.70 3.10 -26.11
N GLU A 27 -6.08 4.25 -25.56
CA GLU A 27 -5.16 5.16 -24.89
C GLU A 27 -4.58 4.55 -23.60
N ALA A 28 -5.41 3.90 -22.77
CA ALA A 28 -4.95 3.27 -21.54
C ALA A 28 -3.91 2.18 -21.79
N LEU A 29 -4.14 1.28 -22.77
CA LEU A 29 -3.15 0.26 -23.11
C LEU A 29 -1.90 0.88 -23.75
N GLY A 30 -2.07 1.86 -24.64
CA GLY A 30 -0.93 2.55 -25.25
C GLY A 30 -0.03 3.22 -24.21
N ARG A 31 -0.62 3.93 -23.24
CA ARG A 31 0.12 4.55 -22.14
C ARG A 31 0.79 3.55 -21.21
N LEU A 32 0.15 2.41 -20.92
CA LEU A 32 0.80 1.33 -20.17
C LEU A 32 2.12 0.91 -20.84
N LEU A 33 2.09 0.68 -22.16
CA LEU A 33 3.26 0.24 -22.94
C LEU A 33 4.35 1.31 -23.06
N VAL A 34 3.99 2.59 -23.04
CA VAL A 34 4.95 3.72 -23.07
C VAL A 34 5.57 3.95 -21.71
N VAL A 35 4.76 4.00 -20.65
CA VAL A 35 5.19 4.34 -19.28
C VAL A 35 5.93 3.19 -18.62
N TYR A 36 5.54 1.95 -18.95
CA TYR A 36 6.12 0.73 -18.40
C TYR A 36 6.61 -0.20 -19.54
N PRO A 37 7.75 0.11 -20.19
CA PRO A 37 8.17 -0.58 -21.42
C PRO A 37 8.35 -2.09 -21.28
N TRP A 38 8.66 -2.60 -20.07
CA TRP A 38 8.75 -4.04 -19.83
C TRP A 38 7.43 -4.79 -20.10
N THR A 39 6.29 -4.10 -20.06
CA THR A 39 4.98 -4.69 -20.37
C THR A 39 4.84 -5.04 -21.85
N GLN A 40 5.67 -4.47 -22.74
CA GLN A 40 5.66 -4.77 -24.17
C GLN A 40 5.96 -6.24 -24.49
N ARG A 41 6.72 -6.94 -23.62
CA ARG A 41 7.04 -8.37 -23.76
C ARG A 41 5.82 -9.29 -23.83
N PHE A 42 4.67 -8.83 -23.36
CA PHE A 42 3.42 -9.58 -23.42
C PHE A 42 2.70 -9.43 -24.78
N PHE A 43 3.23 -8.57 -25.66
CA PHE A 43 2.57 -8.11 -26.89
C PHE A 43 3.46 -8.23 -28.13
N ASP A 44 4.43 -9.15 -28.17
CA ASP A 44 5.35 -9.33 -29.31
C ASP A 44 4.64 -9.51 -30.66
N SER A 45 3.45 -10.12 -30.66
CA SER A 45 2.61 -10.29 -31.84
C SER A 45 1.94 -9.00 -32.37
N PHE A 46 2.08 -7.88 -31.66
CA PHE A 46 1.45 -6.60 -32.00
C PHE A 46 2.25 -5.81 -33.04
N GLY A 47 3.43 -6.28 -33.42
CA GLY A 47 4.27 -5.65 -34.43
C GLY A 47 5.11 -4.52 -33.84
N ASN A 48 5.21 -3.39 -34.54
CA ASN A 48 6.08 -2.30 -34.11
C ASN A 48 5.55 -1.60 -32.84
N LEU A 49 6.34 -1.68 -31.76
CA LEU A 49 6.12 -1.00 -30.46
C LEU A 49 7.35 -0.16 -30.04
N SER A 50 8.23 0.19 -30.99
CA SER A 50 9.55 0.79 -30.71
C SER A 50 9.53 2.24 -30.19
N SER A 51 8.41 2.96 -30.33
CA SER A 51 8.28 4.35 -29.90
C SER A 51 6.86 4.65 -29.47
N ALA A 52 6.68 5.72 -28.69
CA ALA A 52 5.35 6.14 -28.25
C ALA A 52 4.40 6.41 -29.42
N SER A 53 4.85 7.10 -30.48
CA SER A 53 4.04 7.26 -31.70
C SER A 53 3.67 5.94 -32.35
N ALA A 54 4.60 4.97 -32.42
CA ALA A 54 4.32 3.65 -32.99
C ALA A 54 3.28 2.89 -32.15
N ILE A 55 3.41 2.92 -30.82
CA ILE A 55 2.50 2.29 -29.87
C ILE A 55 1.10 2.91 -29.94
N MET A 56 1.01 4.24 -29.83
CA MET A 56 -0.27 4.97 -29.81
C MET A 56 -1.00 4.91 -31.16
N GLY A 57 -0.25 4.75 -32.26
CA GLY A 57 -0.78 4.54 -33.61
C GLY A 57 -1.16 3.10 -33.92
N ASN A 58 -0.75 2.12 -33.10
CA ASN A 58 -0.88 0.71 -33.43
C ASN A 58 -2.34 0.21 -33.37
N PRO A 59 -2.91 -0.31 -34.49
CA PRO A 59 -4.30 -0.78 -34.52
C PRO A 59 -4.57 -1.96 -33.57
N LYS A 60 -3.59 -2.85 -33.36
CA LYS A 60 -3.73 -3.99 -32.44
C LYS A 60 -3.74 -3.53 -30.97
N VAL A 61 -2.94 -2.52 -30.62
CA VAL A 61 -2.98 -1.88 -29.29
C VAL A 61 -4.37 -1.28 -29.07
N LYS A 62 -4.89 -0.48 -30.02
CA LYS A 62 -6.23 0.11 -29.91
C LYS A 62 -7.33 -0.94 -29.77
N ALA A 63 -7.30 -1.97 -30.62
CA ALA A 63 -8.29 -3.04 -30.59
C ALA A 63 -8.25 -3.84 -29.28
N HIS A 64 -7.06 -4.14 -28.74
CA HIS A 64 -6.94 -4.84 -27.47
C HIS A 64 -7.33 -3.94 -26.28
N GLY A 65 -6.92 -2.68 -26.28
CA GLY A 65 -7.34 -1.69 -25.30
C GLY A 65 -8.86 -1.54 -25.21
N LYS A 66 -9.54 -1.51 -26.36
CA LYS A 66 -11.02 -1.55 -26.41
C LYS A 66 -11.58 -2.80 -25.74
N LYS A 67 -10.99 -3.99 -25.96
CA LYS A 67 -11.43 -5.24 -25.31
C LYS A 67 -11.25 -5.19 -23.78
N VAL A 68 -10.12 -4.66 -23.32
CA VAL A 68 -9.83 -4.45 -21.89
C VAL A 68 -10.91 -3.56 -21.28
N LEU A 69 -11.14 -2.38 -21.86
CA LEU A 69 -12.08 -1.42 -21.26
C LEU A 69 -13.54 -1.87 -21.41
N THR A 70 -13.88 -2.63 -22.46
CA THR A 70 -15.18 -3.32 -22.56
C THR A 70 -15.39 -4.28 -21.38
N SER A 71 -14.33 -4.99 -20.95
CA SER A 71 -14.40 -5.89 -19.79
C SER A 71 -14.59 -5.12 -18.47
N PHE A 72 -14.08 -3.89 -18.37
CA PHE A 72 -14.41 -2.99 -17.25
C PHE A 72 -15.90 -2.61 -17.24
N GLY A 73 -16.56 -2.50 -18.40
CA GLY A 73 -18.01 -2.36 -18.47
C GLY A 73 -18.76 -3.53 -17.80
N GLU A 74 -18.24 -4.76 -17.92
CA GLU A 74 -18.79 -5.92 -17.21
C GLU A 74 -18.49 -5.88 -15.71
N ALA A 75 -17.33 -5.33 -15.29
CA ALA A 75 -17.03 -5.06 -13.89
C ALA A 75 -18.09 -4.15 -13.26
N ILE A 76 -18.44 -3.07 -13.96
CA ILE A 76 -19.36 -2.03 -13.48
C ILE A 76 -20.79 -2.55 -13.37
N LYS A 77 -21.20 -3.48 -14.23
CA LYS A 77 -22.48 -4.20 -14.08
C LYS A 77 -22.50 -5.15 -12.89
N ASN A 78 -21.33 -5.54 -12.37
CA ASN A 78 -21.16 -6.56 -11.34
C ASN A 78 -20.31 -6.07 -10.16
N LEU A 79 -20.48 -4.81 -9.73
CA LEU A 79 -19.65 -4.19 -8.68
C LEU A 79 -19.67 -4.98 -7.36
N ASP A 80 -20.77 -5.67 -7.04
CA ASP A 80 -20.89 -6.50 -5.84
C ASP A 80 -20.27 -7.91 -6.00
N ASN A 81 -19.87 -8.31 -7.21
CA ASN A 81 -19.33 -9.63 -7.51
C ASN A 81 -18.22 -9.60 -8.56
N LEU A 82 -17.24 -8.70 -8.39
CA LEU A 82 -16.09 -8.59 -9.30
C LEU A 82 -15.36 -9.93 -9.46
N LYS A 83 -15.18 -10.68 -8.37
CA LYS A 83 -14.52 -11.99 -8.37
C LYS A 83 -15.24 -12.99 -9.29
N GLY A 84 -16.57 -13.09 -9.18
CA GLY A 84 -17.37 -13.95 -10.04
C GLY A 84 -17.36 -13.49 -11.50
N ALA A 85 -17.51 -12.18 -11.73
CA ALA A 85 -17.51 -11.59 -13.07
C ALA A 85 -16.20 -11.85 -13.84
N PHE A 86 -15.05 -11.80 -13.15
CA PHE A 86 -13.74 -11.99 -13.74
C PHE A 86 -13.17 -13.41 -13.63
N ALA A 87 -13.88 -14.39 -13.08
CA ALA A 87 -13.34 -15.72 -12.80
C ALA A 87 -12.66 -16.37 -14.02
N LYS A 88 -13.34 -16.38 -15.18
CA LYS A 88 -12.78 -16.95 -16.43
C LYS A 88 -11.58 -16.17 -16.96
N LEU A 89 -11.61 -14.84 -16.85
CA LEU A 89 -10.50 -13.99 -17.26
C LEU A 89 -9.29 -14.18 -16.34
N SER A 90 -9.53 -14.34 -15.03
CA SER A 90 -8.50 -14.65 -14.05
C SER A 90 -7.81 -15.98 -14.36
N GLU A 91 -8.59 -17.02 -14.69
CA GLU A 91 -8.06 -18.31 -15.16
C GLU A 91 -7.23 -18.19 -16.43
N LEU A 92 -7.70 -17.43 -17.42
CA LEU A 92 -6.92 -17.20 -18.64
C LEU A 92 -5.57 -16.53 -18.33
N HIS A 93 -5.59 -15.46 -17.53
CA HIS A 93 -4.39 -14.70 -17.19
C HIS A 93 -3.41 -15.50 -16.32
N CYS A 94 -3.92 -16.40 -15.50
CA CYS A 94 -3.13 -17.29 -14.67
C CYS A 94 -2.54 -18.47 -15.44
N ASP A 95 -3.39 -19.19 -16.17
CA ASP A 95 -3.09 -20.53 -16.68
C ASP A 95 -2.37 -20.50 -18.03
N LYS A 96 -2.58 -19.45 -18.81
CA LYS A 96 -2.06 -19.33 -20.18
C LYS A 96 -1.15 -18.13 -20.37
N LEU A 97 -1.51 -16.98 -19.80
CA LEU A 97 -0.77 -15.73 -20.06
C LEU A 97 0.31 -15.45 -19.01
N HIS A 98 0.23 -16.08 -17.83
CA HIS A 98 1.18 -15.94 -16.72
C HIS A 98 1.55 -14.47 -16.42
N VAL A 99 0.55 -13.59 -16.44
CA VAL A 99 0.76 -12.15 -16.21
C VAL A 99 1.02 -11.91 -14.72
N ASP A 100 2.10 -11.21 -14.38
CA ASP A 100 2.37 -10.84 -12.99
C ASP A 100 1.26 -9.91 -12.45
N PRO A 101 0.69 -10.18 -11.25
CA PRO A 101 -0.40 -9.42 -10.67
C PRO A 101 -0.19 -7.90 -10.60
N GLU A 102 1.06 -7.44 -10.47
CA GLU A 102 1.36 -6.02 -10.35
C GLU A 102 1.02 -5.25 -11.64
N ASN A 103 1.14 -5.91 -12.80
CA ASN A 103 0.77 -5.26 -14.07
C ASN A 103 -0.72 -4.91 -14.15
N PHE A 104 -1.60 -5.62 -13.42
CA PHE A 104 -3.01 -5.23 -13.33
C PHE A 104 -3.19 -3.93 -12.54
N ARG A 105 -2.39 -3.71 -11.49
CA ARG A 105 -2.41 -2.46 -10.72
C ARG A 105 -1.89 -1.30 -11.55
N LEU A 106 -0.80 -1.51 -12.29
CA LEU A 106 -0.24 -0.50 -13.21
C LEU A 106 -1.28 -0.08 -14.26
N LEU A 107 -1.95 -1.03 -14.90
CA LEU A 107 -3.01 -0.74 -15.85
C LEU A 107 -4.19 -0.01 -15.19
N GLY A 108 -4.58 -0.43 -13.99
CA GLY A 108 -5.61 0.26 -13.19
C GLY A 108 -5.29 1.74 -12.94
N ASN A 109 -4.05 2.02 -12.52
CA ASN A 109 -3.59 3.40 -12.30
C ASN A 109 -3.54 4.22 -13.60
N VAL A 110 -3.14 3.60 -14.72
CA VAL A 110 -3.17 4.26 -16.03
C VAL A 110 -4.60 4.59 -16.44
N ILE A 111 -5.57 3.71 -16.20
CA ILE A 111 -7.00 3.99 -16.45
C ILE A 111 -7.46 5.22 -15.66
N VAL A 112 -7.09 5.33 -14.38
CA VAL A 112 -7.41 6.53 -13.55
C VAL A 112 -6.82 7.80 -14.16
N ILE A 113 -5.59 7.74 -14.68
CA ILE A 113 -4.95 8.88 -15.37
C ILE A 113 -5.68 9.26 -16.67
N ILE A 114 -6.13 8.28 -17.46
CA ILE A 114 -6.93 8.53 -18.67
C ILE A 114 -8.26 9.19 -18.34
N LEU A 115 -8.96 8.69 -17.31
CA LEU A 115 -10.22 9.29 -16.87
C LEU A 115 -10.01 10.73 -16.39
N ALA A 116 -8.94 10.99 -15.62
CA ALA A 116 -8.58 12.34 -15.23
C ALA A 116 -8.33 13.26 -16.44
N THR A 117 -7.60 12.76 -17.45
CA THR A 117 -7.28 13.46 -18.70
C THR A 117 -8.53 13.84 -19.49
N HIS A 118 -9.48 12.90 -19.62
CA HIS A 118 -10.67 13.06 -20.47
C HIS A 118 -11.77 13.88 -19.81
N PHE A 119 -11.92 13.76 -18.49
CA PHE A 119 -13.05 14.34 -17.76
C PHE A 119 -12.70 15.60 -16.96
N GLY A 120 -11.41 15.91 -16.78
CA GLY A 120 -10.97 17.18 -16.22
C GLY A 120 -11.70 17.53 -14.92
N ARG A 121 -12.48 18.62 -14.94
CA ARG A 121 -13.26 19.09 -13.78
C ARG A 121 -14.30 18.09 -13.26
N GLU A 122 -14.88 17.24 -14.13
CA GLU A 122 -15.85 16.21 -13.74
C GLU A 122 -15.20 15.05 -12.98
N PHE A 123 -13.89 14.86 -13.11
CA PHE A 123 -13.13 13.86 -12.35
C PHE A 123 -12.80 14.39 -10.95
N THR A 124 -13.83 14.54 -10.10
CA THR A 124 -13.70 15.04 -8.72
C THR A 124 -12.88 14.08 -7.84
N PRO A 125 -12.45 14.48 -6.64
CA PRO A 125 -11.76 13.58 -5.72
C PRO A 125 -12.59 12.36 -5.29
N ASP A 126 -13.91 12.51 -5.10
CA ASP A 126 -14.79 11.37 -4.79
C ASP A 126 -14.90 10.40 -5.98
N VAL A 127 -15.00 10.94 -7.20
CA VAL A 127 -14.98 10.12 -8.42
C VAL A 127 -13.63 9.39 -8.53
N GLN A 128 -12.51 10.08 -8.30
CA GLN A 128 -11.20 9.44 -8.28
C GLN A 128 -11.12 8.34 -7.22
N SER A 129 -11.62 8.58 -6.00
CA SER A 129 -11.61 7.60 -4.90
C SER A 129 -12.39 6.34 -5.28
N ALA A 130 -13.61 6.50 -5.79
CA ALA A 130 -14.46 5.40 -6.24
C ALA A 130 -13.80 4.60 -7.39
N TRP A 131 -13.21 5.29 -8.37
CA TRP A 131 -12.50 4.64 -9.48
C TRP A 131 -11.21 3.97 -9.05
N GLN A 132 -10.44 4.55 -8.13
CA GLN A 132 -9.21 3.95 -7.57
C GLN A 132 -9.53 2.65 -6.84
N LYS A 133 -10.64 2.63 -6.09
CA LYS A 133 -11.17 1.43 -5.44
C LYS A 133 -11.64 0.38 -6.45
N LEU A 134 -12.32 0.79 -7.52
CA LEU A 134 -12.74 -0.11 -8.60
C LEU A 134 -11.55 -0.78 -9.29
N VAL A 135 -10.57 -0.01 -9.75
CA VAL A 135 -9.41 -0.58 -10.46
C VAL A 135 -8.59 -1.51 -9.56
N SER A 136 -8.50 -1.21 -8.26
CA SER A 136 -7.87 -2.09 -7.27
C SER A 136 -8.65 -3.39 -7.05
N GLY A 137 -9.99 -3.31 -7.02
CA GLY A 137 -10.87 -4.46 -6.94
C GLY A 137 -10.82 -5.35 -8.18
N VAL A 138 -10.79 -4.77 -9.37
CA VAL A 138 -10.62 -5.50 -10.64
C VAL A 138 -9.25 -6.17 -10.71
N ALA A 139 -8.17 -5.47 -10.34
CA ALA A 139 -6.84 -6.05 -10.28
C ALA A 139 -6.78 -7.25 -9.33
N THR A 140 -7.41 -7.14 -8.16
CA THR A 140 -7.52 -8.25 -7.19
C THR A 140 -8.34 -9.42 -7.75
N ALA A 141 -9.44 -9.15 -8.46
CA ALA A 141 -10.27 -10.18 -9.07
C ALA A 141 -9.55 -10.91 -10.21
N LEU A 142 -8.80 -10.19 -11.05
CA LEU A 142 -7.99 -10.77 -12.12
C LEU A 142 -6.80 -11.57 -11.59
N ALA A 143 -6.16 -11.09 -10.52
CA ALA A 143 -5.09 -11.80 -9.84
C ALA A 143 -5.57 -13.02 -9.06
N HIS A 144 -6.88 -13.16 -8.80
CA HIS A 144 -7.39 -14.17 -7.87
C HIS A 144 -6.93 -15.59 -8.20
N LYS A 145 -7.06 -16.05 -9.46
CA LYS A 145 -6.61 -17.39 -9.83
C LYS A 145 -5.10 -17.56 -9.67
N ILE A 146 -4.33 -16.51 -9.96
CA ILE A 146 -2.88 -16.46 -9.80
C ILE A 146 -2.51 -16.63 -8.33
N THR A 147 -3.14 -15.84 -7.47
CA THR A 147 -3.01 -15.94 -6.01
C THR A 147 -3.67 -17.17 -5.42
N SER A 148 -4.48 -17.90 -6.20
CA SER A 148 -5.12 -19.15 -5.78
C SER A 148 -4.39 -20.42 -6.20
N LYS A 149 -3.61 -20.34 -7.28
CA LYS A 149 -2.63 -21.35 -7.68
C LYS A 149 -1.35 -21.25 -6.87
N LEU A 150 -0.97 -20.03 -6.48
CA LEU A 150 -0.32 -19.83 -5.19
C LEU A 150 -1.34 -20.34 -4.15
N PRO A 151 -1.04 -21.30 -3.29
CA PRO A 151 -2.07 -22.00 -2.52
C PRO A 151 -3.02 -21.03 -1.77
N ASP A 152 -4.28 -20.90 -2.24
CA ASP A 152 -5.30 -20.03 -1.63
C ASP A 152 -5.94 -20.69 -0.40
N THR A 153 -5.90 -19.97 0.72
CA THR A 153 -6.97 -19.82 1.73
C THR A 153 -7.66 -21.02 2.40
N MET A 154 -7.06 -22.20 2.36
CA MET A 154 -6.54 -22.83 3.58
C MET A 154 -5.08 -23.08 3.25
N VAL A 155 -4.15 -22.66 4.11
CA VAL A 155 -2.77 -23.11 3.92
C VAL A 155 -2.77 -24.60 4.19
N HIS A 156 -2.96 -25.40 3.13
CA HIS A 156 -2.96 -26.85 3.22
C HIS A 156 -1.50 -27.26 3.23
N PHE A 157 -1.00 -27.51 4.43
CA PHE A 157 0.30 -28.11 4.62
C PHE A 157 0.20 -29.59 4.22
N THR A 158 0.97 -29.99 3.21
CA THR A 158 1.08 -31.42 2.87
C THR A 158 1.72 -32.20 4.03
N THR A 159 1.64 -33.52 3.99
CA THR A 159 2.32 -34.37 4.97
C THR A 159 3.83 -34.06 5.00
N GLU A 160 4.42 -33.79 3.84
CA GLU A 160 5.82 -33.41 3.69
C GLU A 160 6.11 -32.02 4.28
N ASP A 161 5.24 -31.03 4.06
CA ASP A 161 5.38 -29.70 4.69
C ASP A 161 5.36 -29.83 6.22
N LYS A 162 4.38 -30.57 6.77
CA LYS A 162 4.23 -30.78 8.21
C LYS A 162 5.44 -31.52 8.77
N ALA A 163 5.92 -32.55 8.09
CA ALA A 163 7.10 -33.30 8.50
C ALA A 163 8.38 -32.46 8.46
N ALA A 164 8.58 -31.65 7.41
CA ALA A 164 9.71 -30.75 7.29
C ALA A 164 9.71 -29.73 8.43
N VAL A 165 8.60 -29.00 8.62
CA VAL A 165 8.43 -28.03 9.70
C VAL A 165 8.69 -28.66 11.07
N ALA A 166 8.05 -29.80 11.36
CA ALA A 166 8.21 -30.50 12.64
C ALA A 166 9.66 -30.95 12.87
N SER A 167 10.31 -31.50 11.85
CA SER A 167 11.68 -32.01 11.96
C SER A 167 12.68 -30.90 12.28
N LEU A 168 12.56 -29.72 11.67
CA LEU A 168 13.40 -28.58 12.02
C LEU A 168 13.02 -28.03 13.40
N TRP A 169 11.73 -27.92 13.70
CA TRP A 169 11.24 -27.35 14.96
C TRP A 169 11.80 -28.07 16.20
N THR A 170 11.97 -29.39 16.15
CA THR A 170 12.58 -30.15 17.27
C THR A 170 14.01 -29.72 17.60
N LYS A 171 14.70 -29.08 16.65
CA LYS A 171 16.07 -28.57 16.81
C LYS A 171 16.13 -27.07 17.15
N VAL A 172 15.01 -26.35 17.00
CA VAL A 172 14.96 -24.90 17.19
C VAL A 172 15.12 -24.55 18.65
N ASN A 173 16.18 -23.78 18.97
CA ASN A 173 16.26 -23.08 20.24
C ASN A 173 15.42 -21.80 20.15
N VAL A 174 14.22 -21.85 20.73
CA VAL A 174 13.23 -20.76 20.66
C VAL A 174 13.69 -19.43 21.26
N GLU A 175 14.56 -19.47 22.26
CA GLU A 175 15.10 -18.25 22.88
C GLU A 175 16.10 -17.56 21.95
N VAL A 176 17.01 -18.33 21.38
CA VAL A 176 18.04 -17.83 20.46
C VAL A 176 17.39 -17.36 19.16
N VAL A 177 16.64 -18.23 18.49
CA VAL A 177 16.04 -17.91 17.19
C VAL A 177 15.02 -16.79 17.33
N GLY A 178 14.13 -16.85 18.33
CA GLY A 178 13.05 -15.89 18.48
C GLY A 178 13.58 -14.49 18.80
N GLY A 179 14.50 -14.39 19.76
CA GLY A 179 15.13 -13.12 20.12
C GLY A 179 15.89 -12.49 18.96
N GLU A 180 16.65 -13.30 18.22
CA GLU A 180 17.39 -12.85 17.04
C GLU A 180 16.47 -12.42 15.89
N SER A 181 15.37 -13.13 15.64
CA SER A 181 14.42 -12.76 14.58
C SER A 181 13.76 -11.41 14.84
N LEU A 182 13.32 -11.15 16.08
CA LEU A 182 12.76 -9.84 16.44
C LEU A 182 13.82 -8.75 16.39
N ALA A 183 15.03 -9.03 16.91
CA ALA A 183 16.12 -8.07 16.84
C ALA A 183 16.46 -7.68 15.39
N ARG A 184 16.56 -8.65 14.48
CA ARG A 184 16.79 -8.40 13.05
C ARG A 184 15.65 -7.62 12.40
N LEU A 185 14.39 -7.87 12.76
CA LEU A 185 13.26 -7.05 12.29
C LEU A 185 13.48 -5.57 12.65
N LEU A 186 13.79 -5.30 13.92
CA LEU A 186 13.98 -3.94 14.43
C LEU A 186 15.18 -3.23 13.80
N ILE A 187 16.21 -3.99 13.43
CA ILE A 187 17.42 -3.45 12.77
C ILE A 187 17.16 -3.19 11.29
N VAL A 188 16.60 -4.16 10.57
CA VAL A 188 16.41 -4.10 9.11
C VAL A 188 15.26 -3.17 8.73
N TYR A 189 14.24 -3.06 9.60
CA TYR A 189 13.07 -2.23 9.39
C TYR A 189 12.86 -1.30 10.60
N PRO A 190 13.69 -0.26 10.75
CA PRO A 190 13.70 0.58 11.97
C PRO A 190 12.35 1.22 12.31
N TRP A 191 11.48 1.48 11.33
CA TRP A 191 10.12 1.98 11.59
C TRP A 191 9.28 1.03 12.46
N THR A 192 9.63 -0.25 12.55
CA THR A 192 8.95 -1.22 13.42
C THR A 192 9.28 -1.03 14.89
N GLN A 193 10.36 -0.31 15.23
CA GLN A 193 10.75 -0.02 16.61
C GLN A 193 9.69 0.77 17.37
N ARG A 194 8.88 1.59 16.67
CA ARG A 194 7.76 2.37 17.26
C ARG A 194 6.73 1.53 18.00
N PHE A 195 6.66 0.22 17.72
CA PHE A 195 5.75 -0.69 18.43
C PHE A 195 6.32 -1.17 19.78
N PHE A 196 7.57 -0.82 20.08
CA PHE A 196 8.37 -1.37 21.17
C PHE A 196 9.01 -0.27 22.04
N ASP A 197 8.44 0.92 22.11
CA ASP A 197 8.98 2.05 22.88
C ASP A 197 9.26 1.69 24.36
N SER A 198 8.47 0.78 24.93
CA SER A 198 8.65 0.27 26.30
C SER A 198 9.87 -0.65 26.48
N PHE A 199 10.57 -1.01 25.40
CA PHE A 199 11.69 -1.96 25.44
C PHE A 199 13.02 -1.27 25.80
N GLY A 200 13.01 0.06 25.97
CA GLY A 200 14.19 0.84 26.32
C GLY A 200 15.04 1.14 25.10
N ASN A 201 16.37 1.12 25.24
CA ASN A 201 17.27 1.50 24.16
C ASN A 201 17.20 0.51 22.97
N LEU A 202 16.79 1.02 21.81
CA LEU A 202 16.78 0.34 20.52
C LEU A 202 17.56 1.13 19.45
N CYS A 203 18.36 2.12 19.84
CA CYS A 203 18.98 3.07 18.90
C CYS A 203 20.16 2.47 18.10
N SER A 204 20.62 1.26 18.41
CA SER A 204 21.74 0.63 17.71
C SER A 204 21.57 -0.89 17.62
N GLU A 205 22.25 -1.50 16.66
CA GLU A 205 22.29 -2.96 16.50
C GLU A 205 22.69 -3.67 17.80
N SER A 206 23.78 -3.25 18.45
CA SER A 206 24.25 -3.86 19.69
C SER A 206 23.28 -3.68 20.85
N ALA A 207 22.61 -2.53 20.93
CA ALA A 207 21.57 -2.28 21.92
C ALA A 207 20.37 -3.21 21.68
N ILE A 208 19.88 -3.32 20.45
CA ILE A 208 18.75 -4.19 20.08
C ILE A 208 19.10 -5.67 20.32
N MET A 209 20.24 -6.15 19.83
CA MET A 209 20.68 -7.54 19.97
C MET A 209 20.97 -7.94 21.41
N GLY A 210 21.43 -6.99 22.23
CA GLY A 210 21.67 -7.16 23.66
C GLY A 210 20.41 -7.03 24.52
N ASN A 211 19.32 -6.48 23.98
CA ASN A 211 18.16 -6.07 24.78
C ASN A 211 17.39 -7.28 25.34
N PRO A 212 17.29 -7.42 26.68
CA PRO A 212 16.61 -8.57 27.30
C PRO A 212 15.11 -8.60 27.00
N LYS A 213 14.46 -7.43 26.80
CA LYS A 213 13.04 -7.36 26.44
C LYS A 213 12.80 -7.78 24.99
N VAL A 214 13.69 -7.40 24.07
CA VAL A 214 13.66 -7.90 22.68
C VAL A 214 13.81 -9.41 22.66
N LYS A 215 14.80 -9.96 23.39
CA LYS A 215 14.98 -11.42 23.50
C LYS A 215 13.76 -12.11 24.09
N ALA A 216 13.24 -11.60 25.20
CA ALA A 216 12.08 -12.17 25.87
C ALA A 216 10.82 -12.13 24.99
N HIS A 217 10.59 -11.03 24.28
CA HIS A 217 9.44 -10.91 23.39
C HIS A 217 9.60 -11.73 22.11
N GLY A 218 10.78 -11.74 21.50
CA GLY A 218 11.09 -12.60 20.36
C GLY A 218 10.89 -14.09 20.70
N ARG A 219 11.31 -14.51 21.90
CA ARG A 219 11.00 -15.85 22.43
C ARG A 219 9.50 -16.08 22.56
N LYS A 220 8.73 -15.10 23.06
CA LYS A 220 7.26 -15.19 23.14
C LYS A 220 6.62 -15.36 21.75
N VAL A 221 7.08 -14.60 20.76
CA VAL A 221 6.63 -14.72 19.36
C VAL A 221 6.92 -16.12 18.84
N LEU A 222 8.17 -16.59 18.95
CA LEU A 222 8.53 -17.89 18.36
C LEU A 222 7.88 -19.05 19.12
N ASN A 223 7.67 -18.94 20.44
CA ASN A 223 6.86 -19.92 21.17
C ASN A 223 5.43 -20.02 20.62
N SER A 224 4.83 -18.93 20.13
CA SER A 224 3.50 -19.01 19.49
C SER A 224 3.51 -19.79 18.17
N PHE A 225 4.65 -19.83 17.46
CA PHE A 225 4.82 -20.73 16.31
C PHE A 225 4.81 -22.20 16.72
N GLY A 226 5.23 -22.55 17.94
CA GLY A 226 5.06 -23.90 18.46
C GLY A 226 3.59 -24.34 18.54
N ASN A 227 2.68 -23.41 18.85
CA ASN A 227 1.25 -23.65 18.79
C ASN A 227 0.74 -23.71 17.34
N ALA A 228 1.25 -22.82 16.46
CA ALA A 228 0.95 -22.87 15.03
C ALA A 228 1.26 -24.24 14.42
N ILE A 229 2.40 -24.84 14.78
CA ILE A 229 2.86 -26.13 14.26
C ILE A 229 1.96 -27.29 14.74
N LYS A 230 1.40 -27.19 15.95
CA LYS A 230 0.44 -28.19 16.47
C LYS A 230 -0.92 -28.10 15.80
N HIS A 231 -1.28 -26.92 15.30
CA HIS A 231 -2.61 -26.62 14.76
C HIS A 231 -2.53 -26.05 13.33
N MET A 232 -1.65 -26.62 12.50
CA MET A 232 -1.38 -26.14 11.13
C MET A 232 -2.63 -26.15 10.24
N ASP A 233 -3.63 -26.98 10.55
CA ASP A 233 -4.90 -27.06 9.82
C ASP A 233 -5.93 -25.97 10.24
N ASP A 234 -5.72 -25.30 11.38
CA ASP A 234 -6.61 -24.23 11.87
C ASP A 234 -5.81 -23.07 12.51
N LEU A 235 -4.96 -22.42 11.72
CA LEU A 235 -4.19 -21.28 12.19
C LEU A 235 -5.08 -20.06 12.49
N LYS A 236 -6.20 -19.90 11.79
CA LYS A 236 -7.13 -18.78 12.04
C LYS A 236 -7.79 -18.90 13.41
N GLY A 237 -8.31 -20.08 13.76
CA GLY A 237 -8.84 -20.34 15.10
C GLY A 237 -7.75 -20.23 16.17
N THR A 238 -6.58 -20.82 15.91
CA THR A 238 -5.42 -20.80 16.84
C THR A 238 -4.96 -19.39 17.21
N PHE A 239 -4.97 -18.46 16.25
CA PHE A 239 -4.51 -17.08 16.45
C PHE A 239 -5.64 -16.06 16.62
N ALA A 240 -6.89 -16.47 16.80
CA ALA A 240 -8.03 -15.54 16.86
C ALA A 240 -7.87 -14.46 17.95
N ASP A 241 -7.53 -14.85 19.18
CA ASP A 241 -7.33 -13.92 20.31
C ASP A 241 -6.10 -13.02 20.11
N LEU A 242 -5.03 -13.55 19.49
CA LEU A 242 -3.85 -12.75 19.17
C LEU A 242 -4.12 -11.80 18.01
N SER A 243 -4.93 -12.20 17.02
CA SER A 243 -5.39 -11.33 15.94
C SER A 243 -6.23 -10.20 16.52
N GLU A 244 -7.12 -10.50 17.46
CA GLU A 244 -7.88 -9.50 18.22
C GLU A 244 -6.98 -8.56 19.01
N LEU A 245 -6.01 -9.08 19.77
CA LEU A 245 -5.06 -8.25 20.50
C LEU A 245 -4.28 -7.30 19.56
N HIS A 246 -3.78 -7.82 18.44
CA HIS A 246 -2.98 -7.02 17.51
C HIS A 246 -3.82 -6.05 16.67
N CYS A 247 -5.09 -6.38 16.44
CA CYS A 247 -6.06 -5.51 15.78
C CYS A 247 -6.55 -4.40 16.71
N ASP A 248 -7.03 -4.78 17.89
CA ASP A 248 -7.87 -3.95 18.75
C ASP A 248 -7.07 -3.20 19.82
N LYS A 249 -5.88 -3.70 20.20
CA LYS A 249 -5.04 -3.06 21.23
C LYS A 249 -3.69 -2.56 20.72
N LEU A 250 -3.07 -3.28 19.78
CA LEU A 250 -1.70 -2.95 19.34
C LEU A 250 -1.64 -2.25 17.98
N HIS A 251 -2.73 -2.31 17.19
CA HIS A 251 -2.89 -1.65 15.89
C HIS A 251 -1.70 -1.85 14.92
N VAL A 252 -1.17 -3.06 14.88
CA VAL A 252 0.00 -3.39 14.06
C VAL A 252 -0.43 -3.55 12.60
N ASP A 253 0.19 -2.79 11.68
CA ASP A 253 -0.11 -2.91 10.25
C ASP A 253 0.22 -4.34 9.76
N PRO A 254 -0.70 -4.97 8.98
CA PRO A 254 -0.57 -6.34 8.50
C PRO A 254 0.78 -6.70 7.86
N GLU A 255 1.43 -5.74 7.19
CA GLU A 255 2.68 -6.03 6.47
C GLU A 255 3.83 -6.31 7.44
N ASN A 256 3.82 -5.75 8.65
CA ASN A 256 4.88 -5.99 9.63
C ASN A 256 4.92 -7.46 10.10
N PHE A 257 3.79 -8.18 10.08
CA PHE A 257 3.79 -9.62 10.37
C PHE A 257 4.55 -10.41 9.30
N ARG A 258 4.47 -9.99 8.03
CA ARG A 258 5.22 -10.63 6.93
C ARG A 258 6.70 -10.36 7.05
N LEU A 259 7.07 -9.13 7.40
CA LEU A 259 8.47 -8.76 7.65
C LEU A 259 9.08 -9.63 8.76
N LEU A 260 8.36 -9.83 9.87
CA LEU A 260 8.82 -10.69 10.95
C LEU A 260 8.89 -12.16 10.53
N GLY A 261 7.92 -12.64 9.76
CA GLY A 261 7.95 -13.97 9.15
C GLY A 261 9.19 -14.21 8.29
N ASN A 262 9.60 -13.21 7.50
CA ASN A 262 10.82 -13.28 6.69
C ASN A 262 12.08 -13.29 7.57
N MET A 263 12.12 -12.51 8.66
CA MET A 263 13.24 -12.53 9.60
C MET A 263 13.39 -13.89 10.30
N ILE A 264 12.27 -14.55 10.63
CA ILE A 264 12.29 -15.92 11.18
C ILE A 264 12.97 -16.88 10.20
N LEU A 265 12.67 -16.81 8.91
CA LEU A 265 13.29 -17.68 7.90
C LEU A 265 14.79 -17.44 7.76
N ILE A 266 15.22 -16.19 7.73
CA ILE A 266 16.64 -15.84 7.62
C ILE A 266 17.43 -16.37 8.82
N VAL A 267 16.86 -16.23 10.03
CA VAL A 267 17.50 -16.76 11.24
C VAL A 267 17.54 -18.28 11.22
N LEU A 268 16.46 -18.96 10.82
CA LEU A 268 16.45 -20.42 10.67
C LEU A 268 17.49 -20.89 9.64
N ALA A 269 17.59 -20.23 8.48
CA ALA A 269 18.61 -20.55 7.47
C ALA A 269 20.04 -20.37 7.99
N THR A 270 20.25 -19.36 8.84
CA THR A 270 21.57 -19.07 9.45
C THR A 270 21.96 -20.15 10.46
N HIS A 271 21.05 -20.53 11.36
CA HIS A 271 21.32 -21.50 12.43
C HIS A 271 21.32 -22.96 11.95
N PHE A 272 20.64 -23.25 10.83
CA PHE A 272 20.48 -24.61 10.29
C PHE A 272 20.96 -24.72 8.85
N SER A 273 22.03 -24.00 8.48
CA SER A 273 22.51 -23.88 7.09
C SER A 273 22.73 -25.21 6.34
N LYS A 274 23.02 -26.32 7.04
CA LYS A 274 23.17 -27.65 6.44
C LYS A 274 21.83 -28.39 6.26
N GLU A 275 20.84 -28.10 7.09
CA GLU A 275 19.53 -28.75 7.09
C GLU A 275 18.42 -27.91 6.45
N PHE A 276 18.66 -26.63 6.21
CA PHE A 276 17.71 -25.70 5.60
C PHE A 276 17.70 -25.84 4.07
N THR A 277 17.25 -27.01 3.61
CA THR A 277 17.10 -27.34 2.20
C THR A 277 16.03 -26.45 1.54
N PRO A 278 15.98 -26.36 0.19
CA PRO A 278 14.92 -25.62 -0.49
C PRO A 278 13.49 -26.07 -0.10
N GLN A 279 13.31 -27.37 0.13
CA GLN A 279 12.05 -27.94 0.58
C GLN A 279 11.71 -27.50 2.01
N MET A 280 12.70 -27.47 2.90
CA MET A 280 12.54 -26.96 4.27
C MET A 280 12.18 -25.47 4.26
N GLN A 281 12.88 -24.67 3.45
CA GLN A 281 12.60 -23.25 3.28
C GLN A 281 11.19 -23.01 2.76
N ALA A 282 10.74 -23.76 1.75
CA ALA A 282 9.39 -23.63 1.20
C ALA A 282 8.31 -23.94 2.25
N ALA A 283 8.49 -25.00 3.04
CA ALA A 283 7.56 -25.38 4.09
C ALA A 283 7.49 -24.34 5.23
N TRP A 284 8.64 -23.82 5.66
CA TRP A 284 8.69 -22.78 6.69
C TRP A 284 8.17 -21.43 6.21
N GLN A 285 8.45 -21.04 4.95
CA GLN A 285 7.91 -19.80 4.37
C GLN A 285 6.39 -19.88 4.25
N LYS A 286 5.86 -21.05 3.89
CA LYS A 286 4.43 -21.30 3.88
C LYS A 286 3.83 -21.10 5.28
N LEU A 287 4.49 -21.61 6.33
CA LEU A 287 4.05 -21.45 7.72
C LEU A 287 4.06 -19.98 8.18
N THR A 288 5.15 -19.26 7.97
CA THR A 288 5.27 -17.85 8.42
C THR A 288 4.26 -16.94 7.73
N ASN A 289 4.01 -17.14 6.43
CA ASN A 289 2.99 -16.42 5.68
C ASN A 289 1.56 -16.74 6.18
N ALA A 290 1.31 -18.02 6.51
CA ALA A 290 0.03 -18.45 7.04
C ALA A 290 -0.29 -17.81 8.40
N VAL A 291 0.70 -17.79 9.30
CA VAL A 291 0.59 -17.14 10.62
C VAL A 291 0.39 -15.64 10.48
N ALA A 292 1.13 -14.96 9.60
CA ALA A 292 0.96 -13.53 9.34
C ALA A 292 -0.46 -13.20 8.86
N ASN A 293 -1.00 -14.01 7.93
CA ASN A 293 -2.38 -13.84 7.45
C ASN A 293 -3.42 -14.11 8.55
N ALA A 294 -3.17 -15.08 9.44
CA ALA A 294 -4.06 -15.37 10.56
C ALA A 294 -4.09 -14.23 11.59
N LEU A 295 -2.94 -13.64 11.91
CA LEU A 295 -2.84 -12.48 12.81
C LEU A 295 -3.49 -11.22 12.23
N ALA A 296 -3.41 -11.02 10.91
CA ALA A 296 -4.04 -9.88 10.23
C ALA A 296 -5.56 -10.04 10.02
N HIS A 297 -6.16 -11.18 10.37
CA HIS A 297 -7.53 -11.52 9.99
C HIS A 297 -8.58 -10.52 10.53
N LYS A 298 -8.54 -10.14 11.82
CA LYS A 298 -9.51 -9.18 12.38
C LYS A 298 -9.36 -7.76 11.82
N LEU A 299 -8.13 -7.30 11.55
CA LEU A 299 -7.87 -5.99 10.91
C LEU A 299 -8.58 -5.87 9.55
N LEU A 300 -8.62 -6.97 8.79
CA LEU A 300 -9.26 -7.04 7.48
C LEU A 300 -10.80 -7.12 7.55
N VAL A 301 -11.39 -7.37 8.72
CA VAL A 301 -12.84 -7.59 8.94
C VAL A 301 -13.50 -6.45 9.72
N VAL A 302 -12.82 -5.87 10.72
CA VAL A 302 -13.38 -4.88 11.66
C VAL A 302 -13.45 -3.48 11.07
N TYR A 303 -12.41 -3.03 10.35
CA TYR A 303 -12.31 -1.67 9.80
C TYR A 303 -13.55 -1.24 8.96
N PRO A 304 -14.11 -2.11 8.10
CA PRO A 304 -15.34 -1.78 7.35
C PRO A 304 -16.64 -1.87 8.18
N TRP A 305 -16.65 -2.55 9.32
CA TRP A 305 -17.87 -2.78 10.12
C TRP A 305 -18.10 -1.64 11.14
N THR A 306 -17.03 -1.18 11.78
CA THR A 306 -17.07 -0.06 12.73
C THR A 306 -17.49 1.23 12.02
N GLN A 307 -16.94 1.47 10.84
CA GLN A 307 -17.29 2.61 9.99
C GLN A 307 -18.79 2.61 9.59
N ARG A 308 -19.33 1.45 9.17
CA ARG A 308 -20.76 1.29 8.80
C ARG A 308 -21.72 1.45 9.97
N PHE A 309 -21.31 1.06 11.17
CA PHE A 309 -22.14 1.19 12.35
C PHE A 309 -22.40 2.67 12.67
N PHE A 310 -21.35 3.50 12.67
CA PHE A 310 -21.47 4.94 12.94
C PHE A 310 -22.16 5.72 11.82
N GLU A 311 -21.94 5.35 10.55
CA GLU A 311 -22.64 5.96 9.41
C GLU A 311 -24.17 5.79 9.47
N SER A 312 -24.68 4.74 10.15
CA SER A 312 -26.11 4.46 10.26
C SER A 312 -26.89 5.36 11.23
N PHE A 313 -26.19 6.11 12.09
CA PHE A 313 -26.80 6.95 13.14
C PHE A 313 -26.88 8.44 12.79
N GLY A 314 -26.27 8.86 11.68
CA GLY A 314 -26.10 10.28 11.34
C GLY A 314 -25.02 10.95 12.18
N ASN A 315 -24.64 12.18 11.83
CA ASN A 315 -23.57 12.92 12.49
C ASN A 315 -24.00 13.28 13.94
N LEU A 316 -23.44 12.58 14.94
CA LEU A 316 -23.75 12.78 16.36
C LEU A 316 -22.49 13.35 17.06
N PRO A 317 -22.47 14.65 17.38
CA PRO A 317 -21.24 15.36 17.72
C PRO A 317 -20.80 15.23 19.19
N SER A 318 -21.57 14.57 20.05
CA SER A 318 -21.20 14.39 21.47
C SER A 318 -21.71 13.08 22.09
N ALA A 319 -21.10 12.67 23.20
CA ALA A 319 -21.51 11.49 23.98
C ALA A 319 -22.95 11.63 24.55
N ASP A 320 -23.38 12.86 24.86
CA ASP A 320 -24.74 13.14 25.32
C ASP A 320 -25.77 13.02 24.19
N ASP A 321 -25.43 13.45 22.97
CA ASP A 321 -26.29 13.28 21.77
C ASP A 321 -26.47 11.81 21.41
N ILE A 322 -25.43 11.02 21.65
CA ILE A 322 -25.39 9.59 21.46
C ILE A 322 -26.29 8.87 22.50
N MET A 323 -26.15 9.20 23.78
CA MET A 323 -26.96 8.61 24.87
C MET A 323 -28.41 9.11 24.85
N GLY A 324 -28.67 10.27 24.25
CA GLY A 324 -30.00 10.84 24.00
C GLY A 324 -30.73 10.25 22.79
N ASN A 325 -30.03 9.56 21.90
CA ASN A 325 -30.56 9.12 20.60
C ASN A 325 -31.63 8.01 20.73
N ALA A 326 -32.81 8.23 20.16
CA ALA A 326 -33.94 7.30 20.24
C ALA A 326 -33.66 5.93 19.60
N LYS A 327 -32.81 5.84 18.57
CA LYS A 327 -32.42 4.56 17.93
C LYS A 327 -31.41 3.77 18.77
N VAL A 328 -30.58 4.47 19.55
CA VAL A 328 -29.65 3.88 20.51
C VAL A 328 -30.43 3.32 21.71
N LYS A 329 -31.38 4.09 22.26
CA LYS A 329 -32.26 3.66 23.37
C LYS A 329 -33.22 2.52 23.03
N ALA A 330 -33.57 2.34 21.75
CA ALA A 330 -34.48 1.29 21.30
C ALA A 330 -33.81 -0.09 21.12
N ARG A 331 -32.49 -0.21 21.34
CA ARG A 331 -31.77 -1.48 21.21
C ARG A 331 -31.37 -2.05 22.57
N ASP A 332 -31.39 -3.38 22.60
CA ASP A 332 -31.25 -4.24 23.78
C ASP A 332 -30.05 -3.89 24.67
N ASN A 333 -30.25 -3.93 25.99
CA ASN A 333 -29.34 -3.36 27.00
C ASN A 333 -27.90 -3.91 26.93
N LYS A 334 -27.69 -5.12 26.40
CA LYS A 334 -26.34 -5.69 26.16
C LYS A 334 -25.50 -4.92 25.14
N VAL A 335 -26.15 -4.33 24.14
CA VAL A 335 -25.48 -3.49 23.14
C VAL A 335 -25.13 -2.15 23.76
N LEU A 336 -26.02 -1.59 24.62
CA LEU A 336 -25.77 -0.37 25.36
C LEU A 336 -24.63 -0.51 26.39
N ASP A 337 -24.50 -1.66 27.04
CA ASP A 337 -23.39 -1.94 27.97
C ASP A 337 -22.06 -2.01 27.21
N SER A 338 -22.03 -2.67 26.05
CA SER A 338 -20.85 -2.74 25.17
C SER A 338 -20.48 -1.36 24.60
N PHE A 339 -21.49 -0.52 24.39
CA PHE A 339 -21.39 0.83 23.86
C PHE A 339 -20.92 1.85 24.93
N THR A 340 -21.40 1.73 26.16
CA THR A 340 -20.95 2.51 27.34
C THR A 340 -19.52 2.13 27.72
N GLU A 341 -19.15 0.85 27.58
CA GLU A 341 -17.77 0.39 27.72
C GLU A 341 -16.88 1.00 26.62
N GLY A 342 -17.36 1.01 25.36
CA GLY A 342 -16.71 1.62 24.20
C GLY A 342 -16.44 3.13 24.34
N LEU A 343 -17.37 3.87 24.95
CA LEU A 343 -17.25 5.32 25.17
C LEU A 343 -16.25 5.70 26.26
N LYS A 344 -15.95 4.82 27.22
CA LYS A 344 -14.87 5.04 28.22
C LYS A 344 -13.47 5.13 27.58
N TYR A 345 -13.33 4.75 26.31
CA TYR A 345 -12.07 4.82 25.55
C TYR A 345 -11.92 6.10 24.72
N VAL A 346 -12.86 7.04 24.81
CA VAL A 346 -12.85 8.29 24.02
C VAL A 346 -12.15 9.45 24.76
N ASP A 347 -11.92 9.35 26.08
CA ASP A 347 -11.33 10.44 26.88
C ASP A 347 -9.79 10.58 26.80
N HIS A 348 -9.07 9.69 26.11
CA HIS A 348 -7.60 9.67 26.18
C HIS A 348 -6.83 10.19 24.95
N LEU A 349 -7.47 10.92 24.04
CA LEU A 349 -6.78 11.52 22.89
C LEU A 349 -6.04 12.83 23.18
N GLN A 350 -6.17 13.44 24.36
CA GLN A 350 -5.49 14.72 24.66
C GLN A 350 -4.11 14.58 25.31
N GLY A 351 -3.80 13.46 25.98
CA GLY A 351 -2.55 13.29 26.74
C GLY A 351 -1.36 12.75 25.94
N VAL A 352 -1.61 11.96 24.89
CA VAL A 352 -0.55 11.25 24.13
C VAL A 352 0.19 12.19 23.17
N PHE A 353 -0.46 13.22 22.67
CA PHE A 353 0.13 14.16 21.72
C PHE A 353 1.19 15.11 22.32
N SER A 354 1.20 15.29 23.64
CA SER A 354 2.14 16.21 24.29
C SER A 354 3.46 15.56 24.72
N LEU A 355 3.56 14.23 24.72
CA LEU A 355 4.76 13.51 25.19
C LEU A 355 5.73 13.10 24.05
N LEU A 356 5.24 12.96 22.81
CA LEU A 356 6.08 12.62 21.64
C LEU A 356 6.88 13.82 21.09
N SER A 357 6.70 15.03 21.61
CA SER A 357 7.49 16.20 21.21
C SER A 357 8.85 16.33 21.90
N GLU A 358 9.15 15.55 22.94
CA GLU A 358 10.38 15.72 23.74
C GLU A 358 11.48 14.68 23.50
N LEU A 359 11.19 13.51 22.93
CA LEU A 359 12.20 12.45 22.72
C LEU A 359 12.82 12.51 21.31
N HIS A 360 13.55 13.61 21.11
CA HIS A 360 14.93 13.60 20.63
C HIS A 360 15.25 12.81 19.35
N CYS A 361 15.57 13.49 18.25
CA CYS A 361 16.98 13.83 17.98
C CYS A 361 17.98 12.76 18.50
N LYS A 362 18.41 11.82 17.63
CA LYS A 362 19.84 11.45 17.33
C LYS A 362 20.10 9.93 17.15
N ASN A 363 20.41 9.58 15.88
CA ASN A 363 21.59 8.83 15.35
C ASN A 363 21.88 7.36 15.72
N LEU A 364 22.18 6.54 14.68
CA LEU A 364 23.34 5.58 14.50
C LEU A 364 23.16 4.70 13.21
N HIS A 365 23.60 5.08 12.00
CA HIS A 365 24.91 4.84 11.31
C HIS A 365 25.46 3.39 11.19
N VAL A 366 25.08 2.63 10.13
CA VAL A 366 25.80 1.44 9.57
C VAL A 366 25.75 1.43 8.03
N SER A 367 26.77 0.87 7.36
CA SER A 367 27.19 1.15 5.96
C SER A 367 26.49 0.34 4.83
N PRO A 368 26.29 0.94 3.63
CA PRO A 368 25.36 0.48 2.59
C PRO A 368 25.75 -0.76 1.76
N GLU A 369 27.01 -1.19 1.79
CA GLU A 369 27.52 -2.22 0.87
C GLU A 369 27.20 -3.66 1.30
N ASN A 370 26.96 -3.87 2.60
CA ASN A 370 26.55 -5.17 3.14
C ASN A 370 25.04 -5.43 3.02
N ILE A 371 24.24 -4.37 2.86
CA ILE A 371 22.81 -4.44 2.53
C ILE A 371 22.65 -5.03 1.12
N ARG A 372 23.50 -4.63 0.16
CA ARG A 372 23.35 -4.95 -1.27
C ARG A 372 23.58 -6.43 -1.64
N ARG A 373 24.38 -7.18 -0.87
CA ARG A 373 24.72 -8.59 -1.18
C ARG A 373 23.70 -9.62 -0.64
N SER A 374 22.75 -9.22 0.20
CA SER A 374 21.77 -10.14 0.81
C SER A 374 20.43 -10.24 0.05
N PHE A 375 20.27 -9.51 -1.06
CA PHE A 375 19.01 -9.40 -1.83
C PHE A 375 18.95 -10.21 -3.14
N SER A 376 19.86 -11.16 -3.40
CA SER A 376 19.88 -11.92 -4.66
C SER A 376 19.07 -13.22 -4.68
N VAL A 377 18.23 -13.50 -3.67
CA VAL A 377 17.32 -14.66 -3.66
C VAL A 377 15.93 -14.27 -3.11
N LEU A 378 15.25 -13.38 -3.82
CA LEU A 378 13.81 -13.16 -3.77
C LEU A 378 13.29 -13.23 -5.21
N PRO A 379 12.04 -13.69 -5.44
CA PRO A 379 11.46 -13.71 -6.78
C PRO A 379 11.54 -12.31 -7.37
N ASP A 380 11.79 -12.22 -8.67
CA ASP A 380 11.94 -10.98 -9.43
C ASP A 380 10.68 -10.09 -9.33
N THR A 381 10.45 -9.45 -8.18
CA THR A 381 10.34 -8.00 -8.18
C THR A 381 11.73 -7.50 -8.53
N PHE A 382 12.08 -7.69 -9.80
CA PHE A 382 12.70 -6.61 -10.54
C PHE A 382 11.88 -5.40 -10.13
N THR A 383 12.43 -4.65 -9.18
CA THR A 383 12.74 -3.28 -9.46
C THR A 383 11.92 -2.78 -10.65
N ALA A 384 11.21 -1.68 -10.44
CA ALA A 384 11.20 -0.66 -11.47
C ALA A 384 12.66 -0.17 -11.76
N ALA A 385 13.67 -1.05 -11.86
CA ALA A 385 14.96 -0.91 -12.54
C ALA A 385 14.89 -1.69 -13.87
N THR A 386 13.69 -1.74 -14.44
CA THR A 386 13.54 -1.28 -15.83
C THR A 386 12.77 0.05 -15.89
N GLN A 387 12.83 0.91 -14.85
CA GLN A 387 12.89 2.34 -15.17
C GLN A 387 14.08 2.46 -16.09
N THR A 388 13.79 2.88 -17.31
CA THR A 388 14.74 3.24 -18.34
C THR A 388 16.05 3.72 -17.70
N ASP A 389 17.17 3.07 -17.97
CA ASP A 389 18.54 3.57 -17.70
C ASP A 389 18.83 4.93 -18.38
N THR A 390 17.81 5.58 -18.93
CA THR A 390 17.83 6.92 -19.43
C THR A 390 17.43 7.89 -18.32
N MET A 391 18.35 8.82 -18.01
CA MET A 391 18.04 9.98 -17.19
C MET A 391 16.76 10.66 -17.70
N PRO A 392 15.91 11.18 -16.80
CA PRO A 392 14.71 11.89 -17.21
C PRO A 392 15.05 13.01 -18.21
N ASN A 393 14.20 13.21 -19.21
CA ASN A 393 14.37 14.27 -20.20
C ASN A 393 14.13 15.63 -19.53
N LYS A 394 15.20 16.22 -18.99
CA LYS A 394 15.14 17.46 -18.19
C LYS A 394 14.45 18.60 -18.94
N ALA A 395 14.76 18.79 -20.22
CA ALA A 395 14.19 19.89 -21.02
C ALA A 395 12.67 19.74 -21.20
N LEU A 396 12.20 18.51 -21.45
CA LEU A 396 10.77 18.23 -21.55
C LEU A 396 10.05 18.46 -20.22
N ILE A 397 10.66 17.99 -19.11
CA ILE A 397 10.09 18.12 -17.76
C ILE A 397 10.04 19.59 -17.33
N THR A 398 11.14 20.33 -17.43
CA THR A 398 11.20 21.74 -17.01
C THR A 398 10.33 22.63 -17.89
N GLY A 399 10.31 22.37 -19.21
CA GLY A 399 9.44 23.05 -20.15
C GLY A 399 7.96 22.86 -19.82
N PHE A 400 7.52 21.64 -19.53
CA PHE A 400 6.16 21.37 -19.10
C PHE A 400 5.86 21.96 -17.71
N TRP A 401 6.76 21.78 -16.74
CA TRP A 401 6.59 22.24 -15.37
C TRP A 401 6.45 23.77 -15.27
N SER A 402 7.04 24.52 -16.20
CA SER A 402 6.88 26.00 -16.26
C SER A 402 5.43 26.47 -16.44
N LYS A 403 4.54 25.59 -16.93
CA LYS A 403 3.10 25.86 -17.09
C LYS A 403 2.29 25.51 -15.84
N VAL A 404 2.89 24.81 -14.88
CA VAL A 404 2.21 24.31 -13.67
C VAL A 404 2.00 25.46 -12.69
N LYS A 405 0.74 25.70 -12.33
CA LYS A 405 0.39 26.58 -11.22
C LYS A 405 0.58 25.83 -9.90
N VAL A 406 1.72 26.06 -9.28
CA VAL A 406 2.24 25.32 -8.12
C VAL A 406 1.28 25.33 -6.93
N ASP A 407 0.60 26.46 -6.69
CA ASP A 407 -0.38 26.61 -5.63
C ASP A 407 -1.68 25.83 -5.88
N GLU A 408 -2.27 25.97 -7.07
CA GLU A 408 -3.50 25.28 -7.47
C GLU A 408 -3.29 23.75 -7.53
N VAL A 409 -2.23 23.31 -8.22
CA VAL A 409 -1.92 21.87 -8.39
C VAL A 409 -1.47 21.27 -7.05
N GLY A 410 -0.76 22.02 -6.21
CA GLY A 410 -0.27 21.54 -4.92
C GLY A 410 -1.40 21.33 -3.92
N ALA A 411 -2.30 22.30 -3.83
CA ALA A 411 -3.51 22.19 -3.04
C ALA A 411 -4.37 20.99 -3.49
N GLU A 412 -4.58 20.82 -4.80
CA GLU A 412 -5.40 19.72 -5.32
C GLU A 412 -4.74 18.35 -5.13
N ALA A 413 -3.42 18.23 -5.31
CA ALA A 413 -2.70 16.97 -5.13
C ALA A 413 -2.75 16.49 -3.68
N LEU A 414 -2.49 17.37 -2.70
CA LEU A 414 -2.62 17.00 -1.29
C LEU A 414 -4.09 16.73 -0.92
N GLY A 415 -5.03 17.55 -1.38
CA GLY A 415 -6.45 17.34 -1.12
C GLY A 415 -6.94 15.99 -1.64
N ARG A 416 -6.55 15.60 -2.85
CA ARG A 416 -6.87 14.29 -3.43
C ARG A 416 -6.21 13.15 -2.67
N LEU A 417 -4.96 13.29 -2.20
CA LEU A 417 -4.33 12.28 -1.36
C LEU A 417 -5.19 11.98 -0.13
N LEU A 418 -5.65 13.03 0.56
CA LEU A 418 -6.44 12.92 1.78
C LEU A 418 -7.85 12.34 1.56
N VAL A 419 -8.44 12.54 0.37
CA VAL A 419 -9.77 11.97 0.02
C VAL A 419 -9.67 10.54 -0.51
N VAL A 420 -8.72 10.27 -1.40
CA VAL A 420 -8.57 8.97 -2.07
C VAL A 420 -7.95 7.94 -1.11
N TYR A 421 -7.10 8.40 -0.19
CA TYR A 421 -6.42 7.57 0.80
C TYR A 421 -6.63 8.12 2.22
N PRO A 422 -7.85 7.99 2.80
CA PRO A 422 -8.22 8.67 4.04
C PRO A 422 -7.33 8.36 5.25
N TRP A 423 -6.65 7.21 5.28
CA TRP A 423 -5.69 6.88 6.34
C TRP A 423 -4.51 7.87 6.41
N THR A 424 -4.24 8.63 5.35
CA THR A 424 -3.21 9.67 5.33
C THR A 424 -3.60 10.91 6.13
N GLN A 425 -4.90 11.09 6.44
CA GLN A 425 -5.38 12.22 7.25
C GLN A 425 -4.81 12.22 8.67
N ARG A 426 -4.41 11.07 9.22
CA ARG A 426 -3.76 10.95 10.54
C ARG A 426 -2.48 11.79 10.67
N PHE A 427 -1.81 12.09 9.56
CA PHE A 427 -0.61 12.94 9.56
C PHE A 427 -0.95 14.44 9.66
N PHE A 428 -2.24 14.80 9.55
CA PHE A 428 -2.73 16.16 9.40
C PHE A 428 -3.89 16.49 10.36
N GLU A 429 -4.05 15.77 11.47
CA GLU A 429 -5.16 15.99 12.42
C GLU A 429 -5.25 17.45 12.91
N HIS A 430 -4.11 18.11 13.08
CA HIS A 430 -4.00 19.53 13.43
C HIS A 430 -4.52 20.51 12.34
N PHE A 431 -4.90 20.01 11.16
CA PHE A 431 -5.50 20.81 10.09
C PHE A 431 -6.99 21.08 10.30
N GLY A 432 -7.62 20.45 11.30
CA GLY A 432 -9.04 20.62 11.60
C GLY A 432 -9.89 19.62 10.84
N ASP A 433 -11.06 20.04 10.36
CA ASP A 433 -12.00 19.15 9.67
C ASP A 433 -11.45 18.68 8.31
N LEU A 434 -11.34 17.37 8.16
CA LEU A 434 -10.95 16.64 6.95
C LEU A 434 -11.94 15.51 6.63
N SER A 435 -13.14 15.53 7.22
CA SER A 435 -14.11 14.43 7.20
C SER A 435 -14.78 14.19 5.84
N THR A 436 -14.82 15.21 4.98
CA THR A 436 -15.45 15.15 3.65
C THR A 436 -14.54 15.75 2.58
N ALA A 437 -14.76 15.40 1.32
CA ALA A 437 -13.99 15.97 0.22
C ALA A 437 -14.09 17.50 0.17
N ASP A 438 -15.28 18.06 0.38
CA ASP A 438 -15.48 19.52 0.43
C ASP A 438 -14.73 20.17 1.60
N ALA A 439 -14.75 19.55 2.78
CA ALA A 439 -13.98 20.02 3.93
C ALA A 439 -12.48 20.03 3.60
N VAL A 440 -11.95 18.94 3.06
CA VAL A 440 -10.53 18.82 2.67
C VAL A 440 -10.13 19.85 1.61
N LEU A 441 -10.89 19.96 0.52
CA LEU A 441 -10.58 20.88 -0.60
C LEU A 441 -10.82 22.35 -0.23
N GLY A 442 -11.72 22.63 0.71
CA GLY A 442 -11.96 23.96 1.26
C GLY A 442 -10.90 24.40 2.28
N ASN A 443 -10.20 23.45 2.91
CA ASN A 443 -9.32 23.72 4.05
C ASN A 443 -8.08 24.55 3.67
N ALA A 444 -7.96 25.73 4.29
CA ALA A 444 -6.85 26.65 4.03
C ALA A 444 -5.46 26.07 4.40
N LYS A 445 -5.38 25.23 5.44
CA LYS A 445 -4.12 24.59 5.86
C LYS A 445 -3.70 23.50 4.87
N VAL A 446 -4.65 22.73 4.34
CA VAL A 446 -4.40 21.78 3.23
C VAL A 446 -3.85 22.52 2.02
N LYS A 447 -4.49 23.63 1.61
CA LYS A 447 -4.01 24.44 0.48
C LYS A 447 -2.60 24.98 0.70
N ALA A 448 -2.34 25.56 1.87
CA ALA A 448 -1.03 26.12 2.21
C ALA A 448 0.06 25.04 2.24
N HIS A 449 -0.23 23.87 2.83
CA HIS A 449 0.73 22.78 2.88
C HIS A 449 0.96 22.13 1.52
N GLY A 450 -0.11 21.95 0.73
CA GLY A 450 -0.02 21.44 -0.64
C GLY A 450 0.87 22.32 -1.52
N LYS A 451 0.73 23.65 -1.41
CA LYS A 451 1.66 24.60 -2.05
C LYS A 451 3.09 24.38 -1.59
N LYS A 452 3.33 24.29 -0.27
CA LYS A 452 4.69 24.06 0.28
C LYS A 452 5.33 22.78 -0.27
N VAL A 453 4.56 21.70 -0.40
CA VAL A 453 5.02 20.44 -0.99
C VAL A 453 5.42 20.66 -2.45
N LEU A 454 4.58 21.31 -3.25
CA LEU A 454 4.86 21.52 -4.67
C LEU A 454 5.91 22.59 -4.96
N ASP A 455 6.12 23.56 -4.07
CA ASP A 455 7.29 24.45 -4.10
C ASP A 455 8.57 23.62 -3.96
N SER A 456 8.61 22.68 -3.01
CA SER A 456 9.75 21.78 -2.83
C SER A 456 9.93 20.81 -4.00
N PHE A 457 8.83 20.30 -4.57
CA PHE A 457 8.89 19.48 -5.78
C PHE A 457 9.45 20.26 -6.96
N SER A 458 9.08 21.55 -7.09
CA SER A 458 9.61 22.45 -8.11
C SER A 458 11.12 22.63 -7.98
N ASN A 459 11.64 22.72 -6.75
CA ASN A 459 13.08 22.72 -6.51
C ASN A 459 13.73 21.40 -6.97
N GLY A 460 13.09 20.26 -6.72
CA GLY A 460 13.52 18.96 -7.24
C GLY A 460 13.56 18.90 -8.77
N VAL A 461 12.56 19.47 -9.45
CA VAL A 461 12.51 19.56 -10.93
C VAL A 461 13.66 20.40 -11.49
N GLN A 462 14.14 21.40 -10.76
CA GLN A 462 15.31 22.20 -11.15
C GLN A 462 16.63 21.44 -10.98
N HIS A 463 16.67 20.40 -10.13
CA HIS A 463 17.87 19.68 -9.73
C HIS A 463 17.72 18.16 -9.94
N LEU A 464 17.19 17.75 -11.10
CA LEU A 464 16.90 16.33 -11.41
C LEU A 464 18.14 15.41 -11.38
N ASP A 465 19.34 15.97 -11.55
CA ASP A 465 20.63 15.28 -11.43
C ASP A 465 21.08 15.04 -9.99
N ASP A 466 20.55 15.79 -9.03
CA ASP A 466 20.89 15.65 -7.62
C ASP A 466 19.65 15.74 -6.72
N LEU A 467 18.66 14.89 -7.00
CA LEU A 467 17.47 14.80 -6.14
C LEU A 467 17.84 14.44 -4.71
N LYS A 468 18.81 13.55 -4.50
CA LYS A 468 19.25 13.13 -3.18
C LYS A 468 19.83 14.30 -2.37
N GLY A 469 20.73 15.11 -2.94
CA GLY A 469 21.26 16.30 -2.28
C GLY A 469 20.18 17.36 -2.07
N THR A 470 19.35 17.59 -3.09
CA THR A 470 18.25 18.57 -3.05
C THR A 470 17.24 18.30 -1.94
N PHE A 471 16.88 17.03 -1.73
CA PHE A 471 15.90 16.62 -0.71
C PHE A 471 16.54 16.17 0.60
N ALA A 472 17.85 16.28 0.80
CA ALA A 472 18.55 15.73 1.97
C ALA A 472 17.96 16.22 3.31
N GLN A 473 17.74 17.53 3.46
CA GLN A 473 17.17 18.11 4.69
C GLN A 473 15.72 17.68 4.90
N LEU A 474 14.94 17.52 3.82
CA LEU A 474 13.57 17.04 3.93
C LEU A 474 13.52 15.55 4.22
N SER A 475 14.44 14.75 3.69
CA SER A 475 14.58 13.33 4.03
C SER A 475 14.89 13.17 5.52
N GLU A 476 15.83 13.97 6.06
CA GLU A 476 16.14 13.99 7.49
C GLU A 476 14.92 14.40 8.33
N LEU A 477 14.23 15.48 7.95
CA LEU A 477 13.01 15.91 8.65
C LEU A 477 11.95 14.80 8.67
N HIS A 478 11.67 14.20 7.51
CA HIS A 478 10.64 13.18 7.42
C HIS A 478 11.03 11.91 8.14
N CYS A 479 12.31 11.50 8.09
CA CYS A 479 12.84 10.32 8.76
C CYS A 479 12.91 10.49 10.28
N ASP A 480 13.57 11.54 10.75
CA ASP A 480 14.01 11.67 12.13
C ASP A 480 12.97 12.33 13.03
N LYS A 481 11.97 13.01 12.44
CA LYS A 481 10.93 13.72 13.21
C LYS A 481 9.50 13.33 12.85
N LEU A 482 9.20 13.21 11.55
CA LEU A 482 7.82 12.97 11.12
C LEU A 482 7.47 11.47 11.01
N HIS A 483 8.48 10.61 10.89
CA HIS A 483 8.36 9.15 10.77
C HIS A 483 7.31 8.71 9.73
N VAL A 484 7.24 9.43 8.60
CA VAL A 484 6.30 9.13 7.51
C VAL A 484 6.80 7.92 6.74
N ASP A 485 6.02 6.85 6.74
CA ASP A 485 6.34 5.65 5.95
C ASP A 485 6.63 6.03 4.48
N PRO A 486 7.80 5.64 3.94
CA PRO A 486 8.24 5.96 2.58
C PRO A 486 7.23 5.68 1.46
N GLU A 487 6.34 4.70 1.62
CA GLU A 487 5.31 4.40 0.63
C GLU A 487 4.34 5.57 0.41
N ASN A 488 4.14 6.42 1.43
CA ASN A 488 3.27 7.59 1.29
C ASN A 488 3.85 8.65 0.34
N PHE A 489 5.18 8.71 0.15
CA PHE A 489 5.77 9.59 -0.87
C PHE A 489 5.41 9.12 -2.29
N ARG A 490 5.39 7.80 -2.52
CA ARG A 490 4.97 7.22 -3.80
C ARG A 490 3.49 7.46 -4.05
N LEU A 491 2.65 7.33 -3.01
CA LEU A 491 1.22 7.63 -3.10
C LEU A 491 0.98 9.07 -3.53
N LEU A 492 1.60 10.05 -2.87
CA LEU A 492 1.45 11.46 -3.24
C LEU A 492 2.00 11.76 -4.64
N GLY A 493 3.13 11.16 -5.00
CA GLY A 493 3.68 11.24 -6.36
C GLY A 493 2.71 10.75 -7.43
N ASN A 494 2.07 9.60 -7.22
CA ASN A 494 1.07 9.06 -8.14
C ASN A 494 -0.18 9.95 -8.22
N VAL A 495 -0.63 10.51 -7.09
CA VAL A 495 -1.75 11.48 -7.09
C VAL A 495 -1.38 12.73 -7.87
N LEU A 496 -0.15 13.25 -7.74
CA LEU A 496 0.32 14.40 -8.52
C LEU A 496 0.24 14.12 -10.03
N VAL A 497 0.63 12.93 -10.50
CA VAL A 497 0.50 12.56 -11.93
C VAL A 497 -0.96 12.61 -12.40
N VAL A 498 -1.90 12.16 -11.57
CA VAL A 498 -3.35 12.26 -11.86
C VAL A 498 -3.80 13.73 -11.94
N VAL A 499 -3.32 14.59 -11.05
CA VAL A 499 -3.65 16.03 -11.08
C VAL A 499 -3.07 16.70 -12.32
N LEU A 500 -1.83 16.41 -12.70
CA LEU A 500 -1.23 16.93 -13.93
C LEU A 500 -2.04 16.49 -15.16
N ALA A 501 -2.40 15.22 -15.26
CA ALA A 501 -3.25 14.71 -16.33
C ALA A 501 -4.59 15.45 -16.42
N ARG A 502 -5.23 15.69 -15.27
CA ARG A 502 -6.50 16.42 -15.18
C ARG A 502 -6.40 17.88 -15.65
N HIS A 503 -5.34 18.58 -15.25
CA HIS A 503 -5.18 20.01 -15.55
C HIS A 503 -4.74 20.26 -16.99
N PHE A 504 -3.96 19.35 -17.56
CA PHE A 504 -3.32 19.56 -18.87
C PHE A 504 -3.95 18.73 -20.00
N GLY A 505 -4.80 17.75 -19.68
CA GLY A 505 -5.54 16.98 -20.68
C GLY A 505 -4.61 16.42 -21.77
N LYS A 506 -4.92 16.73 -23.04
CA LYS A 506 -4.13 16.29 -24.19
C LYS A 506 -2.68 16.80 -24.22
N GLU A 507 -2.35 17.88 -23.50
CA GLU A 507 -0.96 18.34 -23.35
C GLU A 507 -0.12 17.38 -22.47
N PHE A 508 -0.75 16.60 -21.59
CA PHE A 508 -0.06 15.58 -20.78
C PHE A 508 0.07 14.28 -21.57
N THR A 509 1.01 14.28 -22.51
CA THR A 509 1.23 13.16 -23.45
C THR A 509 1.72 11.88 -22.74
N PRO A 510 1.64 10.71 -23.39
CA PRO A 510 2.20 9.46 -22.84
C PRO A 510 3.69 9.56 -22.49
N GLU A 511 4.48 10.29 -23.29
CA GLU A 511 5.90 10.55 -23.05
C GLU A 511 6.09 11.42 -21.80
N LEU A 512 5.32 12.50 -21.66
CA LEU A 512 5.34 13.33 -20.46
C LEU A 512 4.95 12.53 -19.22
N GLN A 513 3.93 11.69 -19.30
CA GLN A 513 3.56 10.80 -18.20
C GLN A 513 4.71 9.86 -17.82
N ALA A 514 5.39 9.27 -18.80
CA ALA A 514 6.53 8.39 -18.54
C ALA A 514 7.67 9.14 -17.82
N GLU A 515 7.96 10.37 -18.25
CA GLU A 515 8.97 11.21 -17.59
C GLU A 515 8.57 11.59 -16.16
N PHE A 516 7.32 12.02 -15.94
CA PHE A 516 6.85 12.37 -14.59
C PHE A 516 6.78 11.16 -13.67
N GLN A 517 6.49 9.96 -14.18
CA GLN A 517 6.54 8.73 -13.38
C GLN A 517 7.96 8.44 -12.86
N LYS A 518 9.00 8.76 -13.65
CA LYS A 518 10.41 8.68 -13.20
C LYS A 518 10.70 9.74 -12.15
N VAL A 519 10.28 10.99 -12.38
CA VAL A 519 10.54 12.10 -11.44
C VAL A 519 9.90 11.82 -10.09
N VAL A 520 8.62 11.44 -10.03
CA VAL A 520 7.95 11.18 -8.75
C VAL A 520 8.55 10.00 -7.98
N ALA A 521 8.99 8.96 -8.70
CA ALA A 521 9.71 7.84 -8.10
C ALA A 521 11.10 8.24 -7.57
N GLY A 522 11.83 9.06 -8.34
CA GLY A 522 13.13 9.61 -7.95
C GLY A 522 13.02 10.51 -6.71
N VAL A 523 12.01 11.38 -6.66
CA VAL A 523 11.73 12.24 -5.49
C VAL A 523 11.35 11.40 -4.28
N ALA A 524 10.47 10.39 -4.43
CA ALA A 524 10.11 9.48 -3.35
C ALA A 524 11.34 8.73 -2.80
N SER A 525 12.22 8.25 -3.69
CA SER A 525 13.49 7.61 -3.32
C SER A 525 14.42 8.57 -2.57
N ALA A 526 14.54 9.82 -3.04
CA ALA A 526 15.36 10.84 -2.39
C ALA A 526 14.85 11.21 -0.99
N LEU A 527 13.53 11.35 -0.82
CA LEU A 527 12.89 11.60 0.48
C LEU A 527 13.03 10.40 1.43
N ALA A 528 13.00 9.18 0.90
CA ALA A 528 13.20 7.96 1.68
C ALA A 528 14.67 7.67 1.99
N HIS A 529 15.63 8.40 1.42
CA HIS A 529 17.04 8.01 1.44
C HIS A 529 17.60 7.81 2.87
N ARG A 530 17.20 8.65 3.83
CA ARG A 530 17.67 8.56 5.22
C ARG A 530 17.06 7.41 6.03
N TYR A 531 16.04 6.72 5.50
CA TYR A 531 15.43 5.55 6.13
C TYR A 531 16.26 4.26 5.96
N HIS A 532 17.28 4.28 5.10
CA HIS A 532 18.04 3.11 4.65
C HIS A 532 19.55 3.25 4.83
#